data_AF-A0AAW9W905-F1
#
_entry.id   AF-A0AAW9W905-F1
#
_cell.length_a   1.000
_cell.length_b   1.000
_cell.length_c   1.000
_cell.angle_alpha   90.00
_cell.angle_beta   90.00
_cell.angle_gamma   90.00
#
_symmetry.space_group_name_H-M   'P 1'
#
loop_
_entity.id
_entity.type
_entity.pdbx_description
1 polymer ?
#
loop_
_entity_poly.entity_id
_entity_poly.type
_entity_poly.pdbx_seq_one_letter_code
_entity_poly.pdbx_strand_id
1 'polypeptide(L)'
;YVRLRDRGLGCISCGSFLVLENAIGGGYDCGHFRSVGSAPHLRFDPRNAAGQCKQCNRYGAGMVVEYRKGLIDRHGVEFVELLESDQSPKHYT
;
A
#
# COMPACT_ATOMS: atom_id res chain seq x y z
N TYR A 1 -9.35 5.04 6.98
CA TYR A 1 -9.76 3.77 6.37
C TYR A 1 -8.65 2.71 6.39
N VAL A 2 -7.53 2.87 5.66
CA VAL A 2 -6.49 1.81 5.50
C VAL A 2 -5.98 1.23 6.83
N ARG A 3 -5.67 2.07 7.82
CA ARG A 3 -5.23 1.61 9.16
C ARG A 3 -6.26 0.74 9.90
N LEU A 4 -7.55 0.98 9.67
CA LEU A 4 -8.63 0.19 10.26
C LEU A 4 -8.79 -1.13 9.51
N ARG A 5 -8.77 -1.08 8.16
CA ARG A 5 -8.84 -2.27 7.30
C ARG A 5 -7.69 -3.25 7.55
N ASP A 6 -6.48 -2.72 7.70
CA ASP A 6 -5.25 -3.52 7.84
C ASP A 6 -4.86 -3.76 9.30
N ARG A 7 -5.79 -3.52 10.23
CA ARG A 7 -5.53 -3.70 11.66
C ARG A 7 -5.20 -5.16 11.95
N GLY A 8 -4.05 -5.39 12.59
CA GLY A 8 -3.59 -6.74 12.92
C GLY A 8 -2.85 -7.45 11.77
N LEU A 9 -2.78 -6.86 10.58
CA LEU A 9 -1.96 -7.38 9.49
C LEU A 9 -0.51 -6.89 9.62
N GLY A 10 0.43 -7.70 9.13
CA GLY A 10 1.82 -7.29 8.96
C GLY A 10 2.00 -6.26 7.84
N CYS A 11 3.22 -5.76 7.71
CA CYS A 11 3.64 -4.90 6.61
C CYS A 11 3.36 -5.62 5.28
N ILE A 12 2.75 -4.90 4.32
CA ILE A 12 2.46 -5.47 2.99
C ILE A 12 3.71 -5.96 2.26
N SER A 13 4.89 -5.39 2.52
CA SER A 13 6.12 -5.78 1.83
C SER A 13 6.95 -6.82 2.59
N CYS A 14 7.20 -6.62 3.88
CA CYS A 14 8.14 -7.48 4.63
C CYS A 14 7.46 -8.38 5.67
N GLY A 15 6.13 -8.32 5.81
CA GLY A 15 5.38 -9.12 6.78
C GLY A 15 5.57 -8.73 8.26
N SER A 16 6.52 -7.85 8.60
CA SER A 16 6.76 -7.42 9.98
C SER A 16 5.50 -6.83 10.62
N PHE A 17 5.26 -7.13 11.90
CA PHE A 17 4.11 -6.63 12.62
C PHE A 17 4.02 -5.10 12.59
N LEU A 18 2.82 -4.60 12.26
CA LEU A 18 2.53 -3.17 12.26
C LEU A 18 1.98 -2.78 13.62
N VAL A 19 2.80 -2.07 14.40
CA VAL A 19 2.41 -1.60 15.73
C VAL A 19 1.65 -0.29 15.60
N LEU A 20 0.47 -0.21 16.22
CA LEU A 20 -0.24 1.05 16.41
C LEU A 20 0.40 1.79 17.58
N GLU A 21 1.23 2.78 17.27
CA GLU A 21 1.78 3.68 18.26
C GLU A 21 0.96 4.97 18.33
N ASN A 22 0.70 5.45 19.55
CA ASN A 22 0.03 6.72 19.79
C ASN A 22 1.03 7.90 19.70
N ALA A 23 1.78 7.93 18.60
CA ALA A 23 2.79 8.95 18.30
C ALA A 23 2.38 9.75 17.05
N ILE A 24 2.91 10.97 16.92
CA ILE A 24 2.70 11.80 15.73
C ILE A 24 3.23 11.04 14.50
N GLY A 25 2.36 10.85 13.50
CA GLY A 25 2.64 10.05 12.30
C GLY A 25 2.33 8.55 12.44
N GLY A 26 1.99 8.06 13.63
CA GLY A 26 1.68 6.65 13.91
C GLY A 26 2.90 5.72 13.81
N GLY A 27 2.71 4.45 14.16
CA GLY A 27 3.77 3.43 14.10
C GLY A 27 4.08 2.93 12.68
N TYR A 28 3.18 3.15 11.71
CA TYR A 28 3.38 2.76 10.31
C TYR A 28 2.63 3.68 9.34
N ASP A 29 3.05 3.62 8.07
CA ASP A 29 2.54 4.45 6.98
C ASP A 29 1.49 3.71 6.14
N CYS A 30 0.78 4.48 5.33
CA CYS A 30 -0.04 3.97 4.24
C CYS A 30 0.79 4.04 2.95
N GLY A 31 1.42 2.93 2.57
CA GLY A 31 2.22 2.86 1.35
C GLY A 31 1.35 2.65 0.11
N HIS A 32 1.80 3.14 -1.04
CA HIS A 32 1.15 2.93 -2.33
C HIS A 32 1.89 1.90 -3.17
N PHE A 33 1.16 0.97 -3.79
CA PHE A 33 1.77 0.01 -4.72
C PHE A 33 2.26 0.70 -6.00
N ARG A 34 1.35 1.40 -6.69
CA ARG A 34 1.67 2.31 -7.79
C ARG A 34 1.83 3.71 -7.25
N SER A 35 2.99 4.32 -7.50
CA SER A 35 3.30 5.64 -6.95
C SER A 35 2.33 6.70 -7.48
N VAL A 36 2.05 7.71 -6.65
CA VAL A 36 1.16 8.82 -7.04
C VAL A 36 1.71 9.60 -8.24
N GLY A 37 3.03 9.61 -8.43
CA GLY A 37 3.65 10.24 -9.60
C GLY A 37 3.42 9.49 -10.90
N SER A 38 3.40 8.14 -10.87
CA SER A 38 3.19 7.32 -12.08
C SER A 38 1.72 6.99 -12.35
N ALA A 39 0.88 6.99 -11.31
CA ALA A 39 -0.55 6.67 -11.40
C ALA A 39 -1.38 7.61 -10.50
N PRO A 40 -1.48 8.91 -10.84
CA PRO A 40 -2.18 9.89 -10.01
C PRO A 40 -3.68 9.56 -9.84
N HIS A 41 -4.30 8.92 -10.83
CA HIS A 41 -5.69 8.45 -10.76
C HIS A 41 -5.91 7.41 -9.65
N LEU A 42 -4.86 6.68 -9.24
CA LEU A 42 -4.92 5.68 -8.17
C LEU A 42 -4.55 6.23 -6.78
N ARG A 43 -4.33 7.55 -6.63
CA ARG A 43 -3.86 8.18 -5.38
C ARG A 43 -4.71 7.82 -4.15
N PHE A 44 -6.03 7.83 -4.31
CA PHE A 44 -6.98 7.55 -3.23
C PHE A 44 -7.70 6.22 -3.42
N ASP A 45 -7.27 5.40 -4.39
CA ASP A 45 -7.86 4.08 -4.62
C ASP A 45 -7.43 3.13 -3.48
N PRO A 46 -8.36 2.60 -2.68
CA PRO A 46 -7.99 1.74 -1.56
C PRO A 46 -7.33 0.43 -1.99
N ARG A 47 -7.51 0.01 -3.24
CA ARG A 47 -6.82 -1.17 -3.82
C ARG A 47 -5.32 -0.92 -3.96
N ASN A 48 -4.94 0.33 -4.19
CA ASN A 48 -3.55 0.77 -4.38
C ASN A 48 -2.82 1.08 -3.06
N ALA A 49 -3.49 0.95 -1.91
CA ALA A 49 -2.99 1.43 -0.63
C ALA A 49 -3.08 0.33 0.45
N ALA A 50 -2.02 0.16 1.24
CA ALA A 50 -1.94 -0.81 2.32
C ALA A 50 -0.99 -0.36 3.43
N GLY A 51 -1.14 -0.94 4.61
CA GLY A 51 -0.26 -0.74 5.75
C GLY A 51 1.17 -1.19 5.43
N GLN A 52 2.11 -0.26 5.55
CA GLN A 52 3.52 -0.50 5.26
C GLN A 52 4.39 0.10 6.37
N CYS A 53 5.39 -0.64 6.84
CA CYS A 53 6.32 -0.12 7.82
C CYS A 53 7.13 1.03 7.22
N LYS A 54 7.57 1.97 8.06
CA LYS A 54 8.32 3.16 7.62
C LYS A 54 9.60 2.78 6.88
N GLN A 55 10.24 1.68 7.28
CA GLN A 55 11.46 1.17 6.63
C GLN A 55 11.20 0.82 5.17
N CYS A 56 10.21 -0.02 4.88
CA CYS A 56 9.89 -0.40 3.51
C CYS A 56 9.34 0.78 2.69
N ASN A 57 8.47 1.60 3.29
CA ASN A 57 7.83 2.70 2.57
C ASN A 57 8.82 3.83 2.25
N ARG A 58 9.45 4.42 3.28
CA ARG A 58 10.24 5.66 3.13
C ARG A 58 11.66 5.38 2.68
N TYR A 59 12.30 4.39 3.26
CA TYR A 59 13.73 4.13 3.05
C TYR A 59 13.98 3.03 2.00
N GLY A 60 13.01 2.13 1.80
CA GLY A 60 13.04 1.06 0.79
C GLY A 60 12.36 1.42 -0.53
N ALA A 61 12.07 2.71 -0.77
CA ALA A 61 11.40 3.20 -1.98
C ALA A 61 10.10 2.43 -2.31
N GLY A 62 9.29 2.14 -1.28
CA GLY A 62 8.03 1.41 -1.42
C GLY A 62 8.18 -0.10 -1.59
N MET A 63 9.40 -0.65 -1.72
CA MET A 63 9.67 -2.09 -1.87
C MET A 63 8.75 -2.77 -2.90
N VAL A 64 8.61 -2.17 -4.09
CA VAL A 64 7.53 -2.46 -5.06
C VAL A 64 7.38 -3.94 -5.40
N VAL A 65 8.50 -4.68 -5.56
CA VAL A 65 8.47 -6.12 -5.86
C VAL A 65 7.84 -6.91 -4.71
N GLU A 66 8.26 -6.62 -3.47
CA GLU A 66 7.72 -7.29 -2.28
C GLU A 66 6.30 -6.83 -1.97
N TYR A 67 5.98 -5.57 -2.25
CA TYR A 67 4.61 -5.06 -2.17
C TYR A 67 3.69 -5.87 -3.11
N ARG A 68 4.11 -6.09 -4.36
CA ARG A 68 3.36 -6.89 -5.34
C ARG A 68 3.10 -8.30 -4.83
N LYS A 69 4.13 -8.97 -4.29
CA LYS A 69 3.99 -10.29 -3.68
C LYS A 69 2.98 -10.27 -2.53
N GLY A 70 3.06 -9.30 -1.63
CA GLY A 70 2.11 -9.17 -0.53
C GLY A 70 0.67 -8.91 -0.98
N LEU A 71 0.46 -8.19 -2.10
CA LEU A 71 -0.88 -8.02 -2.66
C LEU A 71 -1.40 -9.33 -3.26
N ILE A 72 -0.55 -10.10 -3.95
CA ILE A 72 -0.91 -11.42 -4.47
C ILE A 72 -1.29 -12.34 -3.32
N ASP A 73 -0.51 -12.36 -2.23
CA ASP A 73 -0.77 -13.20 -1.06
C ASP A 73 -2.10 -12.85 -0.37
N ARG A 74 -2.49 -11.57 -0.37
CA ARG A 74 -3.73 -11.11 0.29
C ARG A 74 -4.98 -11.17 -0.58
N HIS A 75 -4.83 -10.94 -1.88
CA HIS A 75 -5.97 -10.66 -2.78
C HIS A 75 -5.95 -11.48 -4.08
N GLY A 76 -4.89 -12.26 -4.32
CA GLY A 76 -4.71 -13.04 -5.54
C GLY A 76 -4.10 -12.24 -6.69
N VAL A 77 -3.62 -12.98 -7.70
CA VAL A 77 -2.92 -12.40 -8.86
C VAL A 77 -3.83 -11.53 -9.73
N GLU A 78 -5.07 -11.96 -9.96
CA GLU A 78 -6.04 -11.24 -10.80
C GLU A 78 -6.30 -9.82 -10.26
N PHE A 79 -6.42 -9.67 -8.95
CA PHE A 79 -6.58 -8.36 -8.31
C PHE A 79 -5.41 -7.42 -8.63
N VAL A 80 -4.19 -7.95 -8.59
CA VAL A 80 -2.97 -7.18 -8.85
C VAL A 80 -2.88 -6.80 -10.32
N GLU A 81 -3.14 -7.73 -11.23
CA GLU A 81 -3.11 -7.48 -12.67
C GLU A 81 -4.16 -6.44 -13.09
N LEU A 82 -5.37 -6.50 -12.54
CA LEU A 82 -6.39 -5.48 -12.76
C LEU A 82 -5.91 -4.10 -12.30
N LEU A 83 -5.30 -4.00 -11.13
CA LEU A 83 -4.74 -2.74 -10.62
C LEU A 83 -3.54 -2.22 -11.45
N GLU A 84 -2.70 -3.12 -11.96
CA GLU A 84 -1.59 -2.80 -12.86
C GLU A 84 -2.08 -2.33 -14.25
N SER A 85 -3.22 -2.84 -14.71
CA SER A 85 -3.82 -2.44 -15.98
C SER A 85 -4.67 -1.17 -15.92
N ASP A 86 -5.13 -0.75 -14.73
CA ASP A 86 -6.04 0.39 -14.58
C ASP A 86 -5.38 1.71 -15.01
N GLN A 87 -5.85 2.29 -16.12
CA GLN A 87 -5.48 3.62 -16.63
C GLN A 87 -6.68 4.58 -16.66
N SER A 88 -7.75 4.25 -15.93
CA SER A 88 -8.98 5.04 -15.95
C SER A 88 -8.73 6.41 -15.30
N PRO A 89 -8.91 7.53 -16.01
CA PRO A 89 -8.60 8.84 -15.46
C PRO A 89 -9.52 9.17 -14.28
N LYS A 90 -8.94 9.68 -13.19
CA LYS A 90 -9.67 10.22 -12.04
C LYS A 90 -9.08 11.58 -11.68
N HIS A 91 -9.92 12.60 -11.66
CA HIS A 91 -9.53 13.96 -11.31
C HIS A 91 -10.02 14.27 -9.90
N TYR A 92 -9.08 14.30 -8.95
CA TYR A 92 -9.36 14.71 -7.58
C TYR A 92 -9.10 16.21 -7.47
N THR A 93 -10.15 16.98 -7.23
CA THR A 93 -10.12 18.43 -6.94
C THR A 93 -9.99 18.67 -5.44
#